data_AF-A0A6H8BU42-F1
#
_entry.id   AF-A0A6H8BU42-F1
#
_cell.length_a   1.000
_cell.length_b   1.000
_cell.length_c   1.000
_cell.angle_alpha   90.00
_cell.angle_beta   90.00
_cell.angle_gamma   90.00
#
_symmetry.space_group_name_H-M   'P 1'
#
loop_
_entity.id
_entity.type
_entity.pdbx_description
1 polymer ?
#
loop_
_entity_poly.entity_id
_entity_poly.type
_entity_poly.pdbx_seq_one_letter_code
_entity_poly.pdbx_strand_id
1 'polypeptide(L)'
;MKLKSLQIGHIKDYKGFKSAFIKDLYLEEVDINSLGILNDNIADTKHHGGKNKALFANSYHNYALWENFLGKKLACGMMGENLTLENLHEQNVCIGDIHRFEDAILQVSEPRKPCVKISKVHQNPNFTQEIFKTGLSGWYYRVLEGKKIHAHSKIELIEKNPINLSVLELNHLFYNPHQALKQNPSLFEKLSKLDTLISQNWHETIQKRLKNTYELDYMQNL
;
A
#
# COMPACT_ATOMS: atom_id res chain seq x y z
N MET A 1 13.88 4.35 -11.25
CA MET A 1 13.46 3.99 -9.88
C MET A 1 14.04 2.61 -9.56
N LYS A 2 14.05 2.14 -8.31
CA LYS A 2 14.69 0.85 -7.97
C LYS A 2 13.90 0.08 -6.90
N LEU A 3 13.83 -1.24 -7.03
CA LEU A 3 13.38 -2.12 -5.97
C LEU A 3 14.51 -2.29 -4.95
N LYS A 4 14.41 -1.65 -3.78
CA LYS A 4 15.47 -1.71 -2.77
C LYS A 4 15.58 -3.09 -2.17
N SER A 5 14.44 -3.68 -1.80
CA SER A 5 14.39 -4.97 -1.14
C SER A 5 13.05 -5.65 -1.39
N LEU A 6 13.09 -6.97 -1.42
CA LEU A 6 11.98 -7.87 -1.71
C LEU A 6 11.81 -8.81 -0.52
N GLN A 7 10.61 -8.84 0.07
CA GLN A 7 10.31 -9.66 1.23
C GLN A 7 9.01 -10.45 1.12
N ILE A 8 8.98 -11.60 1.77
CA ILE A 8 7.75 -12.32 2.11
C ILE A 8 7.69 -12.56 3.62
N GLY A 9 6.53 -13.02 4.10
CA GLY A 9 6.33 -13.27 5.51
C GLY A 9 5.43 -14.45 5.77
N HIS A 10 5.65 -15.09 6.91
CA HIS A 10 4.84 -16.20 7.39
C HIS A 10 3.93 -15.76 8.53
N ILE A 11 2.90 -16.57 8.79
CA ILE A 11 1.96 -16.30 9.88
C ILE A 11 2.69 -16.40 11.23
N LYS A 12 2.57 -15.35 12.03
CA LYS A 12 3.09 -15.23 13.39
C LYS A 12 1.97 -14.94 14.37
N ASP A 13 2.22 -15.24 15.65
CA ASP A 13 1.32 -14.91 16.75
C ASP A 13 1.68 -13.55 17.36
N TYR A 14 0.70 -12.66 17.46
CA TYR A 14 0.83 -11.30 17.98
C TYR A 14 -0.02 -11.07 19.23
N LYS A 15 0.04 -12.00 20.20
CA LYS A 15 -0.64 -11.92 21.50
C LYS A 15 -2.10 -11.44 21.36
N GLY A 16 -2.94 -12.30 20.79
CA GLY A 16 -4.38 -12.04 20.61
C GLY A 16 -4.84 -12.08 19.15
N PHE A 17 -3.93 -12.20 18.19
CA PHE A 17 -4.28 -12.51 16.80
C PHE A 17 -3.10 -13.13 16.05
N LYS A 18 -3.39 -13.82 14.95
CA LYS A 18 -2.39 -14.35 14.02
C LYS A 18 -2.37 -13.53 12.74
N SER A 19 -1.18 -13.24 12.22
CA SER A 19 -1.01 -12.46 10.99
C SER A 19 0.32 -12.75 10.31
N ALA A 20 0.39 -12.59 9.00
CA ALA A 20 1.65 -12.55 8.25
C ALA A 20 2.06 -11.10 7.94
N PHE A 21 1.83 -10.19 8.91
CA PHE A 21 2.04 -8.76 8.72
C PHE A 21 3.50 -8.47 8.46
N ILE A 22 4.42 -8.86 9.35
CA ILE A 22 5.85 -8.62 9.14
C ILE A 22 6.37 -9.53 8.03
N LYS A 23 6.96 -8.92 6.99
CA LYS A 23 7.67 -9.61 5.91
C LYS A 23 9.18 -9.55 6.22
N ASP A 24 9.71 -10.58 6.88
CA ASP A 24 11.09 -10.62 7.35
C ASP A 24 11.99 -11.61 6.62
N LEU A 25 11.45 -12.35 5.64
CA LEU A 25 12.25 -13.19 4.77
C LEU A 25 12.63 -12.41 3.51
N TYR A 26 13.89 -11.99 3.43
CA TYR A 26 14.48 -11.44 2.22
C TYR A 26 14.68 -12.53 1.16
N LEU A 27 14.39 -12.19 -0.10
CA LEU A 27 14.57 -13.08 -1.25
C LEU A 27 15.24 -12.31 -2.38
N GLU A 28 16.19 -12.97 -3.06
CA GLU A 28 16.84 -12.44 -4.28
C GLU A 28 15.90 -12.46 -5.49
N GLU A 29 14.95 -13.39 -5.51
CA GLU A 29 13.91 -13.48 -6.53
C GLU A 29 12.65 -14.13 -5.98
N VAL A 30 11.52 -13.82 -6.60
CA VAL A 30 10.23 -14.46 -6.31
C VAL A 30 9.47 -14.74 -7.59
N ASP A 31 8.76 -15.87 -7.61
CA ASP A 31 7.74 -16.11 -8.61
C ASP A 31 6.43 -15.40 -8.23
N ILE A 32 5.72 -14.85 -9.21
CA ILE A 32 4.46 -14.13 -9.04
C ILE A 32 3.36 -14.67 -9.95
N ASN A 33 2.11 -14.50 -9.53
CA ASN A 33 0.94 -14.66 -10.37
C ASN A 33 -0.07 -13.52 -10.12
N SER A 34 -1.24 -13.58 -10.76
CA SER A 34 -2.28 -12.54 -10.62
C SER A 34 -2.79 -12.30 -9.19
N LEU A 35 -2.48 -13.19 -8.24
CA LEU A 35 -2.89 -13.09 -6.83
C LEU A 35 -1.75 -12.67 -5.90
N GLY A 36 -0.49 -12.65 -6.36
CA GLY A 36 0.65 -12.21 -5.58
C GLY A 36 1.89 -13.09 -5.74
N ILE A 37 2.80 -12.99 -4.77
CA ILE A 37 4.02 -13.80 -4.69
C ILE A 37 3.67 -15.23 -4.32
N LEU A 38 4.22 -16.20 -5.05
CA LEU A 38 4.13 -17.61 -4.68
C LEU A 38 4.83 -17.82 -3.33
N ASN A 39 4.14 -18.53 -2.43
CA ASN A 39 4.59 -18.82 -1.06
C ASN A 39 4.57 -17.64 -0.07
N ASP A 40 4.11 -16.44 -0.45
CA ASP A 40 3.80 -15.41 0.53
C ASP A 40 2.48 -15.71 1.24
N ASN A 41 2.45 -15.63 2.57
CA ASN A 41 1.23 -15.86 3.33
C ASN A 41 0.42 -14.57 3.44
N ILE A 42 -0.88 -14.67 3.15
CA ILE A 42 -1.87 -13.64 3.46
C ILE A 42 -2.87 -14.26 4.44
N ALA A 43 -2.74 -13.94 5.72
CA ALA A 43 -3.61 -14.49 6.77
C ALA A 43 -5.09 -14.07 6.61
N ASP A 44 -5.33 -12.91 5.98
CA ASP A 44 -6.66 -12.35 5.74
C ASP A 44 -6.82 -12.04 4.25
N THR A 45 -7.14 -13.08 3.47
CA THR A 45 -7.31 -12.97 2.02
C THR A 45 -8.53 -12.15 1.64
N LYS A 46 -9.54 -12.05 2.51
CA LYS A 46 -10.75 -11.25 2.29
C LYS A 46 -10.42 -9.75 2.22
N HIS A 47 -9.58 -9.24 3.11
CA HIS A 47 -9.28 -7.81 3.17
C HIS A 47 -7.93 -7.41 2.59
N HIS A 48 -6.97 -8.34 2.49
CA HIS A 48 -5.59 -8.06 2.07
C HIS A 48 -5.11 -8.92 0.91
N GLY A 49 -6.01 -9.66 0.24
CA GLY A 49 -5.69 -10.44 -0.95
C GLY A 49 -6.54 -10.06 -2.16
N GLY A 50 -6.35 -10.82 -3.24
CA GLY A 50 -7.04 -10.65 -4.52
C GLY A 50 -6.24 -9.87 -5.55
N LYS A 51 -6.73 -9.84 -6.79
CA LYS A 51 -5.99 -9.32 -7.96
C LYS A 51 -5.53 -7.87 -7.80
N ASN A 52 -6.31 -7.04 -7.11
CA ASN A 52 -5.97 -5.64 -6.84
C ASN A 52 -4.97 -5.44 -5.71
N LYS A 53 -4.60 -6.50 -4.98
CA LYS A 53 -3.72 -6.44 -3.80
C LYS A 53 -2.62 -7.50 -3.89
N ALA A 54 -2.17 -7.81 -5.10
CA ALA A 54 -1.23 -8.89 -5.36
C ALA A 54 0.13 -8.64 -4.68
N LEU A 55 0.62 -7.40 -4.74
CA LEU A 55 1.90 -7.00 -4.18
C LEU A 55 1.72 -5.72 -3.38
N PHE A 56 2.12 -5.71 -2.10
CA PHE A 56 2.14 -4.48 -1.31
C PHE A 56 3.50 -3.81 -1.44
N ALA A 57 3.52 -2.52 -1.79
CA ALA A 57 4.71 -1.70 -1.92
C ALA A 57 4.72 -0.54 -0.94
N ASN A 58 5.91 -0.14 -0.50
CA ASN A 58 6.09 1.05 0.31
C ASN A 58 7.38 1.81 -0.05
N SER A 59 7.38 3.12 0.19
CA SER A 59 8.55 3.96 -0.08
C SER A 59 9.62 3.78 0.98
N TYR A 60 10.87 3.59 0.55
CA TYR A 60 12.02 3.62 1.46
C TYR A 60 12.19 4.99 2.14
N HIS A 61 11.73 6.08 1.51
CA HIS A 61 11.82 7.43 2.09
C HIS A 61 11.04 7.56 3.40
N ASN A 62 9.98 6.78 3.58
CA ASN A 62 9.12 6.86 4.74
C ASN A 62 9.76 6.25 5.99
N TYR A 63 10.78 5.40 5.84
CA TYR A 63 11.41 4.67 6.95
C TYR A 63 11.95 5.61 8.02
N ALA A 64 12.68 6.67 7.64
CA ALA A 64 13.24 7.61 8.62
C ALA A 64 12.14 8.28 9.47
N LEU A 65 10.99 8.61 8.87
CA LEU A 65 9.86 9.22 9.57
C LEU A 65 9.20 8.23 10.54
N TRP A 66 8.98 6.99 10.12
CA TRP A 66 8.41 5.96 10.99
C TRP A 66 9.37 5.55 12.10
N GLU A 67 10.67 5.44 11.82
CA GLU A 67 11.69 5.15 12.83
C GLU A 67 11.72 6.22 13.92
N ASN A 68 11.67 7.50 13.51
CA ASN A 68 11.59 8.62 14.43
C ASN A 68 10.29 8.57 15.26
N PHE A 69 9.15 8.31 14.63
CA PHE A 69 7.87 8.20 15.34
C PHE A 69 7.84 7.02 16.33
N LEU A 70 8.43 5.88 15.97
CA LEU A 70 8.43 4.67 16.79
C LEU A 70 9.58 4.63 17.82
N GLY A 71 10.58 5.50 17.70
CA GLY A 71 11.78 5.48 18.54
C GLY A 71 12.64 4.21 18.37
N LYS A 72 12.58 3.56 17.20
CA LYS A 72 13.35 2.34 16.90
C LYS A 72 13.67 2.21 15.42
N LYS A 73 14.73 1.46 15.11
CA LYS A 73 15.07 1.10 13.72
C LYS A 73 14.08 0.10 13.13
N LEU A 74 13.84 0.22 11.83
CA LEU A 74 12.97 -0.66 11.05
C LEU A 74 13.75 -1.28 9.89
N ALA A 75 13.70 -2.61 9.79
CA ALA A 75 14.14 -3.33 8.60
C ALA A 75 13.07 -3.26 7.50
N CYS A 76 13.48 -3.44 6.25
CA CYS A 76 12.56 -3.54 5.12
C CYS A 76 11.54 -4.68 5.33
N GLY A 77 10.28 -4.46 4.91
CA GLY A 77 9.18 -5.42 5.11
C GLY A 77 8.51 -5.34 6.48
N MET A 78 9.02 -4.51 7.40
CA MET A 78 8.40 -4.34 8.72
C MET A 78 7.09 -3.54 8.69
N MET A 79 6.77 -2.85 7.59
CA MET A 79 5.45 -2.24 7.41
C MET A 79 4.46 -3.20 6.73
N GLY A 80 4.92 -4.41 6.47
CA GLY A 80 4.21 -5.52 5.85
C GLY A 80 4.21 -5.52 4.34
N GLU A 81 4.97 -4.64 3.73
CA GLU A 81 5.17 -4.59 2.29
C GLU A 81 6.03 -5.75 1.79
N ASN A 82 5.76 -6.19 0.56
CA ASN A 82 6.63 -7.10 -0.16
C ASN A 82 7.75 -6.35 -0.88
N LEU A 83 7.46 -5.12 -1.34
CA LEU A 83 8.33 -4.32 -2.19
C LEU A 83 8.70 -3.02 -1.48
N THR A 84 9.95 -2.90 -1.02
CA THR A 84 10.47 -1.63 -0.53
C THR A 84 11.13 -0.88 -1.69
N LEU A 85 10.63 0.32 -2.03
CA LEU A 85 10.97 1.01 -3.27
C LEU A 85 11.76 2.31 -3.03
N GLU A 86 12.77 2.54 -3.87
CA GLU A 86 13.55 3.78 -3.90
C GLU A 86 13.12 4.68 -5.06
N ASN A 87 13.13 5.99 -4.81
CA ASN A 87 12.71 7.06 -5.73
C ASN A 87 11.22 7.01 -6.17
N LEU A 88 10.42 6.21 -5.49
CA LEU A 88 8.96 6.18 -5.56
C LEU A 88 8.38 6.54 -4.21
N HIS A 89 7.35 7.37 -4.19
CA HIS A 89 6.70 7.88 -3.01
C HIS A 89 5.22 8.13 -3.30
N GLU A 90 4.37 8.13 -2.28
CA GLU A 90 2.92 8.33 -2.43
C GLU A 90 2.57 9.63 -3.17
N GLN A 91 3.45 10.63 -3.12
CA GLN A 91 3.30 11.91 -3.81
C GLN A 91 3.52 11.85 -5.33
N ASN A 92 4.32 10.89 -5.83
CA ASN A 92 4.70 10.82 -7.25
C ASN A 92 4.18 9.56 -7.96
N VAL A 93 3.68 8.58 -7.19
CA VAL A 93 2.98 7.39 -7.69
C VAL A 93 1.50 7.71 -7.82
N CYS A 94 0.93 7.49 -9.01
CA CYS A 94 -0.49 7.67 -9.27
C CYS A 94 -1.22 6.35 -9.43
N ILE A 95 -2.51 6.36 -9.07
CA ILE A 95 -3.40 5.23 -9.29
C ILE A 95 -3.49 4.95 -10.79
N GLY A 96 -3.30 3.69 -11.17
CA GLY A 96 -3.28 3.25 -12.56
C GLY A 96 -1.93 3.40 -13.29
N ASP A 97 -0.90 3.98 -12.66
CA ASP A 97 0.45 4.00 -13.25
C ASP A 97 0.94 2.56 -13.49
N ILE A 98 1.59 2.35 -14.64
CA ILE A 98 2.15 1.05 -15.01
C ILE A 98 3.67 1.11 -14.93
N HIS A 99 4.24 0.22 -14.12
CA HIS A 99 5.66 0.09 -13.89
C HIS A 99 6.18 -1.26 -14.41
N ARG A 100 7.32 -1.23 -15.08
CA ARG A 100 8.11 -2.42 -15.41
C ARG A 100 9.16 -2.66 -14.33
N PHE A 101 9.17 -3.87 -13.80
CA PHE A 101 10.16 -4.42 -12.87
C PHE A 101 10.94 -5.49 -13.63
N GLU A 102 11.83 -5.05 -14.53
CA GLU A 102 12.54 -5.91 -15.49
C GLU A 102 11.56 -6.83 -16.26
N ASP A 103 11.37 -8.07 -15.79
CA ASP A 103 10.54 -9.12 -16.40
C ASP A 103 9.07 -9.12 -15.98
N ALA A 104 8.64 -8.19 -15.11
CA ALA A 104 7.25 -8.04 -14.69
C ALA A 104 6.66 -6.68 -15.03
N ILE A 105 5.37 -6.65 -15.37
CA ILE A 105 4.60 -5.42 -15.58
C ILE A 105 3.51 -5.35 -14.51
N LEU A 106 3.58 -4.31 -13.68
CA LEU A 106 2.71 -4.11 -12.53
C LEU A 106 1.97 -2.78 -12.68
N GLN A 107 0.69 -2.76 -12.31
CA GLN A 107 -0.11 -1.52 -12.29
C GLN A 107 -0.49 -1.15 -10.87
N VAL A 108 -0.30 0.12 -10.51
CA VAL A 108 -0.72 0.68 -9.22
C VAL A 108 -2.23 0.57 -9.13
N SER A 109 -2.71 -0.14 -8.11
CA SER A 109 -4.13 -0.46 -7.99
C SER A 109 -4.84 0.45 -7.02
N GLU A 110 -4.37 0.52 -5.77
CA GLU A 110 -5.03 1.29 -4.71
C GLU A 110 -4.10 1.51 -3.52
N PRO A 111 -4.34 2.54 -2.68
CA PRO A 111 -3.57 2.74 -1.46
C PRO A 111 -3.79 1.63 -0.45
N ARG A 112 -2.79 1.38 0.39
CA ARG A 112 -2.95 0.52 1.56
C ARG A 112 -3.86 1.23 2.57
N LYS A 113 -5.02 0.66 2.87
CA LYS A 113 -5.86 1.15 3.96
C LYS A 113 -5.16 0.88 5.31
N PRO A 114 -4.93 1.89 6.17
CA PRO A 114 -4.40 1.69 7.52
C PRO A 114 -5.35 0.82 8.36
N CYS A 115 -4.85 0.00 9.28
CA CYS A 115 -5.68 -0.78 10.20
C CYS A 115 -4.95 -1.03 11.52
N VAL A 116 -5.69 -1.34 12.60
CA VAL A 116 -5.12 -1.45 13.97
C VAL A 116 -3.95 -2.43 14.09
N LYS A 117 -3.87 -3.43 13.19
CA LYS A 117 -2.82 -4.45 13.19
C LYS A 117 -1.42 -3.83 13.23
N ILE A 118 -1.19 -2.70 12.53
CA ILE A 118 0.12 -2.05 12.55
C ILE A 118 0.47 -1.50 13.94
N SER A 119 -0.46 -0.84 14.63
CA SER A 119 -0.26 -0.38 16.01
C SER A 119 0.06 -1.56 16.95
N LYS A 120 -0.67 -2.68 16.81
CA LYS A 120 -0.47 -3.88 17.64
C LYS A 120 0.89 -4.53 17.38
N VAL A 121 1.27 -4.72 16.12
CA VAL A 121 2.56 -5.32 15.70
C VAL A 121 3.74 -4.50 16.21
N HIS A 122 3.69 -3.17 16.06
CA HIS A 122 4.79 -2.30 16.49
C HIS A 122 4.73 -1.91 17.96
N GLN A 123 3.70 -2.35 18.70
CA GLN A 123 3.46 -2.03 20.11
C GLN A 123 3.38 -0.53 20.39
N ASN A 124 2.81 0.22 19.45
CA ASN A 124 2.58 1.66 19.59
C ASN A 124 1.12 1.96 19.21
N PRO A 125 0.25 2.33 20.18
CA PRO A 125 -1.18 2.49 19.93
C PRO A 125 -1.48 3.59 18.90
N ASN A 126 -0.63 4.62 18.80
CA ASN A 126 -0.86 5.78 17.95
C ASN A 126 -0.39 5.59 16.51
N PHE A 127 0.29 4.48 16.19
CA PHE A 127 0.96 4.35 14.90
C PHE A 127 -0.01 4.23 13.71
N THR A 128 -1.14 3.54 13.89
CA THR A 128 -2.21 3.50 12.86
C THR A 128 -2.74 4.90 12.54
N GLN A 129 -2.91 5.74 13.56
CA GLN A 129 -3.39 7.12 13.40
C GLN A 129 -2.34 8.00 12.71
N GLU A 130 -1.05 7.79 13.01
CA GLU A 130 0.04 8.48 12.34
C GLU A 130 0.07 8.19 10.84
N ILE A 131 -0.01 6.91 10.45
CA ILE A 131 -0.09 6.52 9.04
C ILE A 131 -1.33 7.11 8.37
N PHE A 132 -2.47 7.10 9.07
CA PHE A 132 -3.72 7.65 8.55
C PHE A 132 -3.64 9.16 8.32
N LYS A 133 -3.04 9.91 9.25
CA LYS A 133 -2.89 11.37 9.18
C LYS A 133 -1.86 11.81 8.15
N THR A 134 -0.70 11.14 8.10
CA THR A 134 0.41 11.51 7.21
C THR A 134 0.18 11.06 5.77
N GLY A 135 -0.67 10.05 5.56
CA GLY A 135 -0.91 9.46 4.25
C GLY A 135 0.24 8.59 3.73
N LEU A 136 1.24 8.28 4.57
CA LEU A 136 2.40 7.45 4.23
C LEU A 136 2.05 5.96 4.39
N SER A 137 1.04 5.51 3.64
CA SER A 137 0.48 4.17 3.81
C SER A 137 1.10 3.12 2.90
N GLY A 138 1.81 3.52 1.85
CA GLY A 138 2.14 2.67 0.72
C GLY A 138 0.92 2.36 -0.17
N TRP A 139 1.12 1.47 -1.15
CA TRP A 139 0.12 1.14 -2.16
C TRP A 139 0.26 -0.29 -2.64
N TYR A 140 -0.80 -0.80 -3.27
CA TYR A 140 -0.77 -2.10 -3.90
C TYR A 140 -0.48 -1.99 -5.40
N TYR A 141 0.10 -3.07 -5.91
CA TYR A 141 0.15 -3.38 -7.33
C TYR A 141 -0.75 -4.58 -7.64
N ARG A 142 -1.35 -4.53 -8.83
CA ARG A 142 -1.85 -5.72 -9.55
C ARG A 142 -0.82 -6.16 -10.58
N VAL A 143 -0.74 -7.47 -10.83
CA VAL A 143 0.12 -8.02 -11.88
C VAL A 143 -0.62 -7.96 -13.21
N LEU A 144 -0.03 -7.30 -14.21
CA LEU A 144 -0.52 -7.31 -15.59
C LEU A 144 0.17 -8.44 -16.37
N GLU A 145 1.49 -8.50 -16.28
CA GLU A 145 2.32 -9.48 -16.99
C GLU A 145 3.56 -9.86 -16.16
N GLY A 146 4.21 -10.95 -16.56
CA GLY A 146 5.40 -11.48 -15.92
C GLY A 146 5.12 -12.55 -14.88
N LYS A 147 6.17 -13.30 -14.55
CA LYS A 147 6.11 -14.41 -13.60
C LYS A 147 7.17 -14.33 -12.52
N LYS A 148 8.10 -13.37 -12.60
CA LYS A 148 9.22 -13.24 -11.66
C LYS A 148 9.52 -11.78 -11.36
N ILE A 149 9.97 -11.50 -10.14
CA ILE A 149 10.56 -10.22 -9.74
C ILE A 149 11.90 -10.53 -9.07
N HIS A 150 12.94 -9.81 -9.44
CA HIS A 150 14.26 -9.89 -8.80
C HIS A 150 14.45 -8.76 -7.80
N ALA A 151 15.07 -9.03 -6.65
CA ALA A 151 15.56 -7.97 -5.79
C ALA A 151 16.47 -7.04 -6.58
N HIS A 152 16.51 -5.75 -6.21
CA HIS A 152 17.33 -4.75 -6.90
C HIS A 152 16.95 -4.43 -8.35
N SER A 153 15.85 -5.00 -8.87
CA SER A 153 15.31 -4.70 -10.19
C SER A 153 15.26 -3.20 -10.47
N LYS A 154 15.67 -2.81 -11.67
CA LYS A 154 15.38 -1.47 -12.18
C LYS A 154 13.87 -1.33 -12.39
N ILE A 155 13.32 -0.21 -11.94
CA ILE A 155 11.91 0.13 -12.12
C ILE A 155 11.79 1.28 -13.12
N GLU A 156 10.95 1.07 -14.12
CA GLU A 156 10.62 2.02 -15.18
C GLU A 156 9.13 2.31 -15.17
N LEU A 157 8.75 3.59 -15.22
CA LEU A 157 7.36 3.99 -15.48
C LEU A 157 7.14 3.89 -16.98
N ILE A 158 6.35 2.91 -17.40
CA ILE A 158 6.08 2.65 -18.82
C ILE A 158 4.79 3.32 -19.29
N GLU A 159 3.84 3.56 -18.38
CA GLU A 159 2.63 4.33 -18.66
C GLU A 159 2.25 5.17 -17.43
N LYS A 160 2.18 6.49 -17.60
CA LYS A 160 1.62 7.40 -16.60
C LYS A 160 0.11 7.47 -16.79
N ASN A 161 -0.65 7.28 -15.71
CA ASN A 161 -2.10 7.39 -15.82
C ASN A 161 -2.54 8.86 -16.03
N PRO A 162 -3.38 9.15 -17.05
CA PRO A 162 -3.77 10.52 -17.38
C PRO A 162 -4.68 11.19 -16.32
N ILE A 163 -5.31 10.41 -15.44
CA ILE A 163 -6.07 10.96 -14.30
C ILE A 163 -5.12 11.72 -13.36
N ASN A 164 -3.86 11.28 -13.28
CA ASN A 164 -2.81 11.90 -12.49
C ASN A 164 -3.26 12.15 -11.03
N LEU A 165 -3.89 11.13 -10.44
CA LEU A 165 -4.26 11.12 -9.03
C LEU A 165 -3.20 10.36 -8.24
N SER A 166 -2.37 11.09 -7.50
CA SER A 166 -1.35 10.50 -6.64
C SER A 166 -1.98 9.69 -5.50
N VAL A 167 -1.25 8.69 -5.01
CA VAL A 167 -1.62 7.92 -3.81
C VAL A 167 -1.80 8.85 -2.62
N LEU A 168 -0.94 9.87 -2.47
CA LEU A 168 -1.00 10.82 -1.36
C LEU A 168 -2.25 11.71 -1.42
N GLU A 169 -2.62 12.21 -2.62
CA GLU A 169 -3.88 12.95 -2.80
C GLU A 169 -5.09 12.09 -2.39
N LEU A 170 -5.13 10.83 -2.82
CA LEU A 170 -6.23 9.92 -2.46
C LEU A 170 -6.23 9.59 -0.96
N ASN A 171 -5.05 9.45 -0.33
CA ASN A 171 -4.93 9.25 1.11
C ASN A 171 -5.40 10.47 1.92
N HIS A 172 -5.04 11.70 1.51
CA HIS A 172 -5.52 12.91 2.18
C HIS A 172 -7.03 13.09 2.06
N LEU A 173 -7.59 12.77 0.88
CA LEU A 173 -9.03 12.73 0.70
C LEU A 173 -9.68 11.66 1.59
N PHE A 174 -9.08 10.47 1.69
CA PHE A 174 -9.56 9.41 2.57
C PHE A 174 -9.51 9.82 4.06
N TYR A 175 -8.51 10.62 4.46
CA TYR A 175 -8.33 11.13 5.82
C TYR A 175 -9.33 12.22 6.19
N ASN A 176 -9.39 13.29 5.38
CA ASN A 176 -10.24 14.45 5.61
C ASN A 176 -10.81 14.97 4.28
N PRO A 177 -11.94 14.40 3.81
CA PRO A 177 -12.50 14.71 2.50
C PRO A 177 -12.80 16.21 2.31
N HIS A 178 -13.38 16.85 3.34
CA HIS A 178 -13.74 18.27 3.28
C HIS A 178 -12.51 19.16 3.11
N GLN A 179 -11.45 18.93 3.89
CA GLN A 179 -10.23 19.72 3.78
C GLN A 179 -9.50 19.45 2.46
N ALA A 180 -9.40 18.19 2.04
CA ALA A 180 -8.73 17.81 0.80
C ALA A 180 -9.41 18.43 -0.43
N LEU A 181 -10.74 18.39 -0.50
CA LEU A 181 -11.50 19.02 -1.59
C LEU A 181 -11.44 20.55 -1.55
N LYS A 182 -11.39 21.16 -0.36
CA LYS A 182 -11.18 22.61 -0.23
C LYS A 182 -9.80 23.03 -0.76
N GLN A 183 -8.77 22.23 -0.51
CA GLN A 183 -7.40 22.50 -0.97
C GLN A 183 -7.22 22.20 -2.47
N ASN A 184 -7.85 21.15 -2.97
CA ASN A 184 -7.79 20.75 -4.37
C ASN A 184 -9.16 20.26 -4.87
N PRO A 185 -10.02 21.15 -5.39
CA PRO A 185 -11.34 20.78 -5.91
C PRO A 185 -11.29 19.79 -7.09
N SER A 186 -10.21 19.77 -7.87
CA SER A 186 -10.06 18.86 -9.02
C SER A 186 -10.06 17.39 -8.62
N LEU A 187 -9.78 17.07 -7.35
CA LEU A 187 -9.84 15.70 -6.83
C LEU A 187 -11.20 15.05 -7.07
N PHE A 188 -12.29 15.81 -7.01
CA PHE A 188 -13.63 15.29 -7.27
C PHE A 188 -13.77 14.71 -8.68
N GLU A 189 -13.27 15.43 -9.69
CA GLU A 189 -13.27 14.97 -11.09
C GLU A 189 -12.28 13.83 -11.31
N LYS A 190 -11.12 13.85 -10.65
CA LYS A 190 -10.17 12.73 -10.74
C LYS A 190 -10.77 11.44 -10.19
N LEU A 191 -11.48 11.50 -9.06
CA LEU A 191 -12.12 10.35 -8.42
C LEU A 191 -13.19 9.70 -9.30
N SER A 192 -14.02 10.49 -9.97
CA SER A 192 -15.09 9.96 -10.82
C SER A 192 -14.58 9.21 -12.06
N LYS A 193 -13.28 9.31 -12.34
CA LYS A 193 -12.60 8.59 -13.43
C LYS A 193 -11.89 7.30 -12.97
N LEU A 194 -11.96 6.94 -11.68
CA LEU A 194 -11.24 5.79 -11.11
C LEU A 194 -11.99 4.45 -11.19
N ASP A 195 -13.23 4.41 -11.68
CA ASP A 195 -14.17 3.28 -11.47
C ASP A 195 -13.60 1.90 -11.79
N THR A 196 -12.77 1.76 -12.82
CA THR A 196 -12.14 0.49 -13.21
C THR A 196 -10.71 0.31 -12.69
N LEU A 197 -10.12 1.34 -12.09
CA LEU A 197 -8.72 1.39 -11.66
C LEU A 197 -8.50 1.01 -10.20
N ILE A 198 -9.50 1.12 -9.33
CA ILE A 198 -9.43 0.70 -7.91
C ILE A 198 -10.36 -0.50 -7.66
N SER A 199 -10.19 -1.22 -6.55
CA SER A 199 -11.15 -2.28 -6.22
C SER A 199 -12.52 -1.70 -5.85
N GLN A 200 -13.58 -2.46 -6.12
CA GLN A 200 -14.96 -2.13 -5.72
C GLN A 200 -15.06 -1.77 -4.22
N ASN A 201 -14.37 -2.52 -3.36
CA ASN A 201 -14.34 -2.26 -1.92
C ASN A 201 -13.69 -0.91 -1.59
N TRP A 202 -12.62 -0.52 -2.29
CA TRP A 202 -12.00 0.79 -2.12
C TRP A 202 -12.91 1.91 -2.63
N HIS A 203 -13.56 1.70 -3.77
CA HIS A 203 -14.55 2.63 -4.33
C HIS A 203 -15.70 2.88 -3.33
N GLU A 204 -16.34 1.82 -2.82
CA GLU A 204 -17.39 1.95 -1.80
C GLU A 204 -16.89 2.65 -0.52
N THR A 205 -15.66 2.33 -0.11
CA THR A 205 -15.03 2.93 1.06
C THR A 205 -14.84 4.44 0.90
N ILE A 206 -14.34 4.91 -0.25
CA ILE A 206 -14.15 6.36 -0.46
C ILE A 206 -15.48 7.08 -0.66
N GLN A 207 -16.49 6.45 -1.25
CA GLN A 207 -17.84 7.02 -1.35
C GLN A 207 -18.47 7.24 0.04
N LYS A 208 -18.30 6.29 0.97
CA LYS A 208 -18.74 6.48 2.37
C LYS A 208 -17.99 7.62 3.06
N ARG A 209 -16.71 7.82 2.74
CA ARG A 209 -15.92 8.97 3.23
C ARG A 209 -16.50 10.29 2.76
N LEU A 210 -16.75 10.43 1.46
CA LEU A 210 -17.32 11.63 0.85
C LEU A 210 -18.70 11.98 1.40
N LYS A 211 -19.51 10.97 1.74
CA LYS A 211 -20.85 11.13 2.32
C LYS A 211 -20.85 11.32 3.85
N ASN A 212 -19.68 11.26 4.50
CA ASN A 212 -19.56 11.28 5.95
C ASN A 212 -20.37 10.17 6.66
N THR A 213 -20.46 8.98 6.05
CA THR A 213 -21.20 7.82 6.56
C THR A 213 -20.25 6.63 6.85
N TYR A 214 -19.05 6.92 7.33
CA TYR A 214 -18.00 5.93 7.54
C TYR A 214 -17.76 5.69 9.03
N GLU A 215 -17.24 4.50 9.34
CA GLU A 215 -16.81 4.11 10.69
C GLU A 215 -15.31 3.89 10.71
N LEU A 216 -14.70 4.10 11.89
CA LEU A 216 -13.25 3.97 12.11
C LEU A 216 -12.88 2.80 13.03
N ASP A 217 -13.83 1.94 13.37
CA ASP A 217 -13.62 0.86 14.35
C ASP A 217 -12.45 -0.06 13.99
N TYR A 218 -12.23 -0.32 12.70
CA TYR A 218 -11.09 -1.12 12.20
C TYR A 218 -9.70 -0.50 12.49
N MET A 219 -9.65 0.77 12.88
CA MET A 219 -8.42 1.45 13.30
C MET A 219 -8.12 1.28 14.79
N GLN A 220 -9.12 0.87 15.58
CA GLN A 220 -9.03 0.75 17.04
C GLN A 220 -9.18 -0.70 17.51
N ASN A 221 -9.94 -1.51 16.77
CA ASN A 221 -10.33 -2.88 17.11
C ASN A 221 -9.90 -3.85 16.00
N LEU A 222 -9.58 -5.08 16.42
CA LEU A 222 -9.14 -6.18 15.53
C LEU A 222 -10.32 -6.85 14.83
#